data_AF-A0A7S1ARM6-F1
#
_entry.id   AF-A0A7S1ARM6-F1
#
_cell.length_a   1.000
_cell.length_b   1.000
_cell.length_c   1.000
_cell.angle_alpha   90.00
_cell.angle_beta   90.00
_cell.angle_gamma   90.00
#
_symmetry.space_group_name_H-M   'P 1'
#
loop_
_entity.id
_entity.type
_entity.pdbx_description
1 polymer ?
#
loop_
_entity_poly.entity_id
_entity_poly.type
_entity_poly.pdbx_seq_one_letter_code
_entity_poly.pdbx_strand_id
1 'polypeptide(L)'
;FWLKTVHHPYPMSGRLPPQWSWPPWCLQSNPSETDVFVEDEDDRAGGRWVPGTPQSRILNKQGFDAYLSVEYHWDDGDYYVQDFGPGHVRMRGQTVTVAGMLSQEAQGASSSADSACREVILECIQTDGVDISSLPVGDRAIAFSVSDGGGRIRATVGRQYQPETFERWVRNQQRLGSISRIHFKLSWDPGPGGLQLTRLSTNPLLVDGKILASKETVSVSEGTRLMFHGQQEKEPPFLTLRVMMRPGALVTAEGEHPAVSVTSRQWATALSGSDSVTPRGSPTPAEAFLECVKAAGTEVKAIPKASRAVALSVGEPIVMGRLCQLGFFEKLLEAQPRWISFVSRKHIQVTLNDTSKATVENLSNNVLSVNKVPVPKGGTAVINRGDSIEFLAMDGSTELKFLEFKLTAA
;
A
#
# COMPACT_ATOMS: atom_id res chain seq x y z
N PHE A 1 47.87 -2.34 -40.06
CA PHE A 1 47.91 -2.37 -38.59
C PHE A 1 46.95 -3.46 -38.13
N TRP A 2 47.49 -4.60 -37.72
CA TRP A 2 46.69 -5.73 -37.26
C TRP A 2 46.41 -5.53 -35.77
N LEU A 3 45.17 -5.22 -35.42
CA LEU A 3 44.71 -5.19 -34.03
C LEU A 3 44.81 -6.61 -33.47
N LYS A 4 45.64 -6.83 -32.45
CA LYS A 4 45.71 -8.09 -31.72
C LYS A 4 44.59 -8.11 -30.68
N THR A 5 43.53 -8.87 -30.93
CA THR A 5 42.48 -9.11 -29.94
C THR A 5 42.94 -10.18 -28.97
N VAL A 6 43.20 -9.81 -27.72
CA VAL A 6 43.53 -10.74 -26.64
C VAL A 6 42.25 -11.03 -25.85
N HIS A 7 41.77 -12.27 -25.92
CA HIS A 7 40.63 -12.71 -25.10
C HIS A 7 41.16 -13.31 -23.79
N HIS A 8 40.95 -12.63 -22.67
CA HIS A 8 41.16 -13.18 -21.33
C HIS A 8 39.82 -13.38 -20.63
N PRO A 9 39.46 -14.62 -20.23
CA PRO A 9 38.24 -14.87 -19.48
C PRO A 9 38.45 -14.44 -18.02
N TYR A 10 37.99 -13.24 -17.67
CA TYR A 10 38.02 -12.78 -16.29
C TYR A 10 36.94 -13.47 -15.45
N PRO A 11 37.28 -14.15 -14.34
CA PRO A 11 36.28 -14.56 -13.37
C PRO A 11 35.67 -13.31 -12.73
N MET A 12 34.33 -13.28 -12.62
CA MET A 12 33.56 -12.22 -11.95
C MET A 12 33.93 -12.17 -10.46
N SER A 13 35.04 -11.52 -10.11
CA SER A 13 35.53 -11.35 -8.75
C SER A 13 34.76 -10.24 -8.04
N GLY A 14 33.58 -10.61 -7.56
CA GLY A 14 32.66 -9.77 -6.80
C GLY A 14 31.22 -10.11 -7.15
N ARG A 15 30.33 -10.28 -6.16
CA ARG A 15 28.90 -10.47 -6.40
C ARG A 15 28.32 -9.17 -6.98
N LEU A 16 28.46 -8.99 -8.29
CA LEU A 16 27.76 -7.92 -8.99
C LEU A 16 26.25 -8.18 -8.92
N PRO A 17 25.42 -7.12 -8.90
CA PRO A 17 23.97 -7.26 -8.96
C PRO A 17 23.54 -8.09 -10.19
N PRO A 18 22.48 -8.91 -10.10
CA PRO A 18 22.06 -9.81 -11.18
C PRO A 18 21.63 -9.11 -12.49
N GLN A 19 21.53 -7.76 -12.50
CA GLN A 19 21.11 -6.93 -13.63
C GLN A 19 21.82 -5.55 -13.62
N TRP A 20 23.14 -5.53 -13.46
CA TRP A 20 23.91 -4.28 -13.50
C TRP A 20 24.10 -3.76 -14.93
N SER A 21 24.37 -2.45 -15.07
CA SER A 21 24.71 -1.81 -16.34
C SER A 21 25.96 -0.93 -16.21
N TRP A 22 26.68 -0.73 -17.33
CA TRP A 22 27.82 0.16 -17.37
C TRP A 22 27.40 1.60 -17.06
N PRO A 23 28.13 2.31 -16.16
CA PRO A 23 27.90 3.73 -15.95
C PRO A 23 27.98 4.54 -17.25
N PRO A 24 27.18 5.62 -17.42
CA PRO A 24 27.17 6.40 -18.66
C PRO A 24 28.55 6.95 -19.09
N TRP A 25 29.42 7.27 -18.14
CA TRP A 25 30.78 7.76 -18.41
C TRP A 25 31.67 6.70 -19.07
N CYS A 26 31.42 5.40 -18.81
CA CYS A 26 32.16 4.31 -19.46
C CYS A 26 31.87 4.19 -20.96
N LEU A 27 30.77 4.77 -21.42
CA LEU A 27 30.30 4.64 -22.81
C LEU A 27 30.65 5.88 -23.65
N GLN A 28 31.30 6.88 -23.06
CA GLN A 28 31.71 8.10 -23.74
C GLN A 28 33.12 7.95 -24.31
N SER A 29 33.24 8.05 -25.64
CA SER A 29 34.52 7.95 -26.35
C SER A 29 35.23 9.30 -26.49
N ASN A 30 34.55 10.44 -26.27
CA ASN A 30 35.16 11.76 -26.38
C ASN A 30 34.49 12.82 -25.46
N PRO A 31 35.19 13.36 -24.44
CA PRO A 31 36.48 12.88 -23.94
C PRO A 31 36.33 11.50 -23.28
N SER A 32 37.30 10.61 -23.49
CA SER A 32 37.31 9.36 -22.70
C SER A 32 37.76 9.65 -21.28
N GLU A 33 36.88 9.34 -20.33
CA GLU A 33 37.12 9.40 -18.88
C GLU A 33 37.48 8.02 -18.30
N THR A 34 37.82 7.04 -19.14
CA THR A 34 38.04 5.66 -18.73
C THR A 34 39.53 5.34 -18.59
N ASP A 35 39.89 4.70 -17.47
CA ASP A 35 41.14 3.98 -17.28
C ASP A 35 40.86 2.47 -17.17
N VAL A 36 41.69 1.65 -17.80
CA VAL A 36 41.61 0.18 -17.77
C VAL A 36 42.85 -0.43 -17.14
N PHE A 37 42.68 -1.49 -16.36
CA PHE A 37 43.80 -2.23 -15.78
C PHE A 37 44.20 -3.34 -16.74
N VAL A 38 45.42 -3.24 -17.26
CA VAL A 38 46.00 -4.22 -18.18
C VAL A 38 47.01 -5.03 -17.41
N GLU A 39 46.77 -6.34 -17.34
CA GLU A 39 47.68 -7.29 -16.71
C GLU A 39 48.91 -7.52 -17.62
N ASP A 40 50.08 -7.52 -17.00
CA ASP A 40 51.36 -7.79 -17.68
C ASP A 40 52.21 -8.66 -16.74
N GLU A 41 52.60 -9.84 -17.22
CA GLU A 41 53.41 -10.80 -16.46
C GLU A 41 54.83 -10.27 -16.19
N ASP A 42 55.31 -9.33 -17.01
CA ASP A 42 56.62 -8.68 -16.86
C ASP A 42 56.57 -7.51 -15.87
N ASP A 43 55.37 -7.04 -15.49
CA ASP A 43 55.20 -6.01 -14.46
C ASP A 43 55.20 -6.65 -13.05
N ARG A 44 56.04 -6.12 -12.16
CA ARG A 44 56.14 -6.59 -10.76
C ARG A 44 54.83 -6.46 -9.97
N ALA A 45 53.92 -5.59 -10.41
CA ALA A 45 52.60 -5.41 -9.81
C ALA A 45 51.50 -6.27 -10.46
N GLY A 46 51.85 -7.10 -11.46
CA GLY A 46 50.91 -7.93 -12.22
C GLY A 46 50.09 -7.15 -13.25
N GLY A 47 50.43 -5.88 -13.51
CA GLY A 47 49.74 -5.00 -14.44
C GLY A 47 49.66 -3.55 -13.96
N ARG A 48 49.07 -2.68 -14.78
CA ARG A 48 48.89 -1.26 -14.47
C ARG A 48 47.65 -0.65 -15.11
N TRP A 49 47.22 0.47 -14.54
CA TRP A 49 46.12 1.27 -15.08
C TRP A 49 46.60 2.17 -16.21
N VAL A 50 45.96 2.09 -17.37
CA VAL A 50 46.25 2.92 -18.55
C VAL A 50 45.00 3.63 -19.06
N PRO A 51 45.13 4.84 -19.63
CA PRO A 51 44.04 5.51 -20.33
C PRO A 51 43.50 4.64 -21.47
N GLY A 52 42.19 4.45 -21.52
CA GLY A 52 41.53 3.69 -22.58
C GLY A 52 40.37 4.46 -23.22
N THR A 53 40.05 4.17 -24.47
CA THR A 53 38.91 4.71 -25.22
C THR A 53 37.87 3.61 -25.44
N PRO A 54 36.65 3.74 -24.88
CA PRO A 54 35.62 2.71 -25.03
C PRO A 54 35.14 2.62 -26.48
N GLN A 55 35.02 1.40 -26.99
CA GLN A 55 34.61 1.09 -28.36
C GLN A 55 33.20 0.50 -28.41
N SER A 56 32.92 -0.51 -27.58
CA SER A 56 31.60 -1.15 -27.56
C SER A 56 31.29 -1.81 -26.22
N ARG A 57 30.00 -1.87 -25.87
CA ARG A 57 29.50 -2.70 -24.77
C ARG A 57 29.22 -4.11 -25.26
N ILE A 58 29.60 -5.11 -24.49
CA ILE A 58 29.38 -6.52 -24.79
C ILE A 58 28.37 -7.08 -23.79
N LEU A 59 27.28 -7.64 -24.33
CA LEU A 59 26.21 -8.24 -23.54
C LEU A 59 26.44 -9.73 -23.34
N ASN A 60 26.01 -10.28 -22.20
CA ASN A 60 25.96 -11.72 -21.96
C ASN A 60 24.80 -12.39 -22.74
N LYS A 61 24.69 -13.72 -22.61
CA LYS A 61 23.63 -14.52 -23.28
C LYS A 61 22.20 -14.13 -22.87
N GLN A 62 22.05 -13.45 -21.74
CA GLN A 62 20.77 -12.98 -21.20
C GLN A 62 20.45 -11.53 -21.59
N GLY A 63 21.34 -10.86 -22.35
CA GLY A 63 21.16 -9.48 -22.82
C GLY A 63 21.59 -8.40 -21.82
N PHE A 64 22.30 -8.74 -20.74
CA PHE A 64 22.81 -7.78 -19.76
C PHE A 64 24.27 -7.44 -19.99
N ASP A 65 24.73 -6.29 -19.47
CA ASP A 65 26.12 -5.85 -19.60
C ASP A 65 27.09 -6.87 -18.96
N ALA A 66 28.18 -7.16 -19.67
CA ALA A 66 29.18 -8.14 -19.26
C ALA A 66 30.60 -7.57 -19.33
N TYR A 67 30.98 -7.05 -20.50
CA TYR A 67 32.32 -6.51 -20.75
C TYR A 67 32.24 -5.16 -21.47
N LEU A 68 33.31 -4.39 -21.35
CA LEU A 68 33.53 -3.16 -22.11
C LEU A 68 34.75 -3.38 -23.00
N SER A 69 34.56 -3.30 -24.31
CA SER A 69 35.65 -3.35 -25.26
C SER A 69 36.32 -1.98 -25.31
N VAL A 70 37.59 -1.91 -24.95
CA VAL A 70 38.34 -0.66 -24.80
C VAL A 70 39.64 -0.73 -25.60
N GLU A 71 39.91 0.34 -26.36
CA GLU A 71 41.19 0.56 -27.02
C GLU A 71 42.15 1.28 -26.08
N TYR A 72 43.39 0.82 -25.93
CA TYR A 72 44.41 1.47 -25.10
C TYR A 72 45.78 1.44 -25.79
N HIS A 73 46.67 2.32 -25.33
CA HIS A 73 48.06 2.42 -25.82
C HIS A 73 49.01 1.77 -24.82
N TRP A 74 49.97 0.98 -25.31
CA TRP A 74 50.99 0.32 -24.47
C TRP A 74 52.41 0.83 -24.77
N ASP A 75 53.41 0.43 -23.96
CA ASP A 75 54.78 0.98 -24.04
C ASP A 75 55.55 0.61 -25.31
N ASP A 76 55.08 -0.40 -26.03
CA ASP A 76 55.63 -0.80 -27.33
C ASP A 76 55.22 0.17 -28.47
N GLY A 77 54.37 1.15 -28.18
CA GLY A 77 53.89 2.14 -29.13
C GLY A 77 52.69 1.68 -29.97
N ASP A 78 52.14 0.50 -29.68
CA ASP A 78 50.99 -0.06 -30.38
C ASP A 78 49.68 0.18 -29.62
N TYR A 79 48.57 0.14 -30.37
CA TYR A 79 47.21 0.19 -29.85
C TYR A 79 46.64 -1.22 -29.74
N TYR A 80 46.02 -1.50 -28.60
CA TYR A 80 45.41 -2.77 -28.27
C TYR A 80 43.92 -2.59 -28.01
N VAL A 81 43.12 -3.58 -28.41
CA VAL A 81 41.69 -3.64 -28.09
C VAL A 81 41.44 -4.91 -27.28
N GLN A 82 40.88 -4.73 -26.09
CA GLN A 82 40.61 -5.81 -25.14
C GLN A 82 39.27 -5.60 -24.46
N ASP A 83 38.65 -6.72 -24.07
CA ASP A 83 37.39 -6.73 -23.33
C ASP A 83 37.66 -6.75 -21.83
N PHE A 84 37.24 -5.69 -21.14
CA PHE A 84 37.46 -5.53 -19.71
C PHE A 84 36.18 -5.80 -18.93
N GLY A 85 36.30 -6.59 -17.86
CA GLY A 85 35.26 -6.72 -16.84
C GLY A 85 35.22 -5.48 -15.93
N PRO A 86 34.14 -5.27 -15.17
CA PRO A 86 33.97 -4.08 -14.32
C PRO A 86 35.02 -3.96 -13.19
N GLY A 87 35.71 -5.05 -12.85
CA GLY A 87 36.85 -5.02 -11.92
C GLY A 87 38.10 -4.34 -12.48
N HIS A 88 38.22 -4.25 -13.81
CA HIS A 88 39.37 -3.69 -14.52
C HIS A 88 39.07 -2.37 -15.23
N VAL A 89 37.95 -1.73 -14.87
CA VAL A 89 37.55 -0.43 -15.43
C VAL A 89 37.32 0.54 -14.28
N ARG A 90 37.83 1.77 -14.40
CA ARG A 90 37.60 2.85 -13.43
C ARG A 90 37.54 4.20 -14.14
N MET A 91 36.99 5.20 -13.45
CA MET A 91 37.03 6.58 -13.91
C MET A 91 38.45 7.12 -13.78
N ARG A 92 38.90 7.89 -14.77
CA ARG A 92 40.24 8.45 -14.83
C ARG A 92 40.52 9.29 -13.59
N GLY A 93 41.66 9.03 -12.96
CA GLY A 93 42.07 9.69 -11.71
C GLY A 93 41.36 9.19 -10.45
N GLN A 94 40.41 8.25 -10.55
CA GLN A 94 39.79 7.60 -9.41
C GLN A 94 40.49 6.28 -9.09
N THR A 95 40.33 5.80 -7.86
CA THR A 95 40.86 4.49 -7.40
C THR A 95 39.79 3.42 -7.32
N VAL A 96 38.51 3.80 -7.34
CA VAL A 96 37.36 2.89 -7.24
C VAL A 96 37.02 2.35 -8.63
N THR A 97 37.02 1.03 -8.77
CA THR A 97 36.64 0.33 -10.01
C THR A 97 35.13 0.33 -10.19
N VAL A 98 34.63 0.05 -11.40
CA VAL A 98 33.17 -0.08 -11.64
C VAL A 98 32.59 -1.19 -10.77
N ALA A 99 33.28 -2.31 -10.60
CA ALA A 99 32.85 -3.37 -9.68
C ALA A 99 32.83 -2.89 -8.22
N GLY A 100 33.80 -2.07 -7.81
CA GLY A 100 33.83 -1.42 -6.50
C GLY A 100 32.68 -0.43 -6.30
N MET A 101 32.38 0.38 -7.30
CA MET A 101 31.26 1.33 -7.33
C MET A 101 29.92 0.61 -7.23
N LEU A 102 29.71 -0.44 -8.03
CA LEU A 102 28.49 -1.26 -7.99
C LEU A 102 28.35 -2.03 -6.67
N SER A 103 29.47 -2.46 -6.08
CA SER A 103 29.48 -3.08 -4.75
C SER A 103 29.21 -2.06 -3.64
N GLN A 104 29.69 -0.84 -3.77
CA GLN A 104 29.39 0.29 -2.87
C GLN A 104 27.98 0.83 -3.07
N GLU A 105 27.38 0.75 -4.26
CA GLU A 105 25.95 1.01 -4.46
C GLU A 105 25.11 -0.11 -3.83
N ALA A 106 25.54 -1.37 -3.96
CA ALA A 106 24.89 -2.51 -3.31
C ALA A 106 25.03 -2.50 -1.77
N GLN A 107 26.15 -1.99 -1.22
CA GLN A 107 26.39 -1.86 0.22
C GLN A 107 25.92 -0.50 0.79
N GLY A 108 25.94 0.57 -0.02
CA GLY A 108 25.39 1.89 0.29
C GLY A 108 23.86 1.92 0.22
N ALA A 109 23.25 0.98 -0.52
CA ALA A 109 21.84 0.63 -0.40
C ALA A 109 21.49 0.02 0.98
N SER A 110 22.46 -0.36 1.82
CA SER A 110 22.22 -0.82 3.19
C SER A 110 22.51 0.23 4.28
N SER A 111 22.88 1.46 3.92
CA SER A 111 23.09 2.55 4.89
C SER A 111 22.64 3.91 4.35
N SER A 112 21.34 4.09 4.16
CA SER A 112 20.76 5.44 4.15
C SER A 112 19.38 5.41 4.79
N ALA A 113 19.31 5.92 6.02
CA ALA A 113 18.06 6.24 6.70
C ALA A 113 17.22 7.31 5.96
N ASP A 114 17.69 7.81 4.80
CA ASP A 114 17.03 8.80 3.95
C ASP A 114 16.56 8.28 2.57
N SER A 115 16.95 7.06 2.16
CA SER A 115 16.48 6.45 0.89
C SER A 115 15.37 5.44 1.09
N ALA A 116 14.96 5.18 2.34
CA ALA A 116 13.81 4.34 2.60
C ALA A 116 12.56 5.03 2.03
N CYS A 117 11.82 4.30 1.18
CA CYS A 117 10.47 4.70 0.80
C CYS A 117 9.70 5.04 2.08
N ARG A 118 9.13 6.24 2.14
CA ARG A 118 8.31 6.71 3.26
C ARG A 118 6.83 6.66 2.97
N GLU A 119 6.43 6.68 1.70
CA GLU A 119 5.02 6.53 1.32
C GLU A 119 4.88 5.57 0.14
N VAL A 120 3.97 4.61 0.27
CA VAL A 120 3.50 3.79 -0.86
C VAL A 120 2.12 4.28 -1.27
N ILE A 121 1.98 4.66 -2.53
CA ILE A 121 0.78 5.24 -3.11
C ILE A 121 0.25 4.30 -4.19
N LEU A 122 -1.05 4.04 -4.15
CA LEU A 122 -1.80 3.38 -5.19
C LEU A 122 -2.67 4.43 -5.86
N GLU A 123 -2.16 5.02 -6.95
CA GLU A 123 -2.86 6.03 -7.72
C GLU A 123 -3.82 5.38 -8.71
N CYS A 124 -5.08 5.78 -8.70
CA CYS A 124 -6.02 5.38 -9.73
C CYS A 124 -5.67 6.11 -11.04
N ILE A 125 -5.34 5.35 -12.09
CA ILE A 125 -5.00 5.90 -13.41
C ILE A 125 -6.08 5.63 -14.46
N GLN A 126 -6.98 4.69 -14.19
CA GLN A 126 -8.11 4.36 -15.06
C GLN A 126 -9.25 3.78 -14.23
N THR A 127 -10.46 4.25 -14.45
CA THR A 127 -11.67 3.58 -13.96
C THR A 127 -12.85 3.84 -14.88
N ASP A 128 -13.83 2.96 -14.88
CA ASP A 128 -15.01 3.10 -15.73
C ASP A 128 -16.05 4.04 -15.12
N GLY A 129 -16.45 5.03 -15.93
CA GLY A 129 -17.57 5.91 -15.61
C GLY A 129 -17.23 7.05 -14.64
N VAL A 130 -15.97 7.25 -14.29
CA VAL A 130 -15.51 8.40 -13.50
C VAL A 130 -14.28 9.02 -14.17
N ASP A 131 -14.36 10.33 -14.42
CA ASP A 131 -13.20 11.09 -14.84
C ASP A 131 -12.29 11.35 -13.62
N ILE A 132 -11.24 10.54 -13.47
CA ILE A 132 -10.29 10.65 -12.37
C ILE A 132 -9.58 12.01 -12.35
N SER A 133 -9.37 12.62 -13.52
CA SER A 133 -8.69 13.92 -13.63
C SER A 133 -9.48 15.07 -13.02
N SER A 134 -10.77 14.87 -12.77
CA SER A 134 -11.66 15.84 -12.10
C SER A 134 -11.66 15.73 -10.56
N LEU A 135 -11.18 14.62 -9.99
CA LEU A 135 -11.20 14.40 -8.53
C LEU A 135 -10.08 15.18 -7.82
N PRO A 136 -10.20 15.55 -6.54
CA PRO A 136 -9.05 16.07 -5.77
C PRO A 136 -7.91 15.05 -5.68
N VAL A 137 -6.65 15.49 -5.63
CA VAL A 137 -5.46 14.59 -5.60
C VAL A 137 -5.54 13.54 -4.49
N GLY A 138 -6.01 13.92 -3.28
CA GLY A 138 -6.19 12.99 -2.17
C GLY A 138 -7.27 11.92 -2.40
N ASP A 139 -8.20 12.16 -3.32
CA ASP A 139 -9.28 11.25 -3.68
C ASP A 139 -8.94 10.35 -4.89
N ARG A 140 -7.81 10.60 -5.56
CA ARG A 140 -7.30 9.81 -6.68
C ARG A 140 -6.41 8.66 -6.26
N ALA A 141 -6.01 8.58 -5.00
CA ALA A 141 -5.09 7.56 -4.53
C ALA A 141 -5.45 6.96 -3.16
N ILE A 142 -4.86 5.81 -2.86
CA ILE A 142 -4.74 5.26 -1.51
C ILE A 142 -3.27 5.35 -1.14
N ALA A 143 -2.92 5.91 0.02
CA ALA A 143 -1.52 6.09 0.39
C ALA A 143 -1.23 5.57 1.80
N PHE A 144 -0.09 4.91 1.96
CA PHE A 144 0.36 4.29 3.20
C PHE A 144 1.69 4.90 3.62
N SER A 145 1.73 5.48 4.82
CA SER A 145 2.98 5.94 5.42
C SER A 145 3.77 4.77 6.00
N VAL A 146 5.07 4.75 5.76
CA VAL A 146 6.05 3.83 6.34
C VAL A 146 6.55 4.48 7.63
N SER A 147 5.98 4.10 8.76
CA SER A 147 6.34 4.67 10.06
C SER A 147 7.82 4.45 10.43
N ASP A 148 8.39 5.43 11.12
CA ASP A 148 9.82 5.53 11.50
C ASP A 148 10.33 4.43 12.46
N GLY A 149 9.46 3.54 12.93
CA GLY A 149 9.78 2.47 13.89
C GLY A 149 10.35 1.18 13.30
N GLY A 150 10.63 1.13 11.98
CA GLY A 150 11.23 -0.06 11.37
C GLY A 150 10.96 -0.28 9.88
N GLY A 151 10.54 0.74 9.12
CA GLY A 151 10.50 0.64 7.65
C GLY A 151 9.51 -0.38 7.09
N ARG A 152 8.54 -0.84 7.91
CA ARG A 152 7.63 -1.94 7.56
C ARG A 152 6.24 -1.42 7.20
N ILE A 153 5.69 -1.88 6.07
CA ILE A 153 4.26 -1.74 5.76
C ILE A 153 3.60 -3.10 5.85
N ARG A 154 2.41 -3.13 6.45
CA ARG A 154 1.44 -4.22 6.29
C ARG A 154 0.06 -3.62 6.05
N ALA A 155 -0.25 -3.33 4.80
CA ALA A 155 -1.50 -2.68 4.41
C ALA A 155 -2.43 -3.67 3.71
N THR A 156 -3.70 -3.67 4.09
CA THR A 156 -4.73 -4.47 3.42
C THR A 156 -5.55 -3.58 2.51
N VAL A 157 -5.75 -4.01 1.27
CA VAL A 157 -6.51 -3.27 0.25
C VAL A 157 -7.74 -4.08 -0.14
N GLY A 158 -8.90 -3.44 -0.11
CA GLY A 158 -10.15 -4.02 -0.54
C GLY A 158 -11.36 -3.19 -0.12
N ARG A 159 -12.54 -3.54 -0.63
CA ARG A 159 -13.77 -2.74 -0.40
C ARG A 159 -14.17 -2.61 1.07
N GLN A 160 -13.64 -3.45 1.97
CA GLN A 160 -13.88 -3.32 3.41
C GLN A 160 -12.94 -2.32 4.08
N TYR A 161 -11.72 -2.13 3.54
CA TYR A 161 -10.70 -1.28 4.15
C TYR A 161 -10.67 0.12 3.54
N GLN A 162 -11.06 0.27 2.27
CA GLN A 162 -11.18 1.57 1.60
C GLN A 162 -12.54 1.72 0.89
N PRO A 163 -13.68 1.58 1.60
CA PRO A 163 -15.00 1.54 0.99
C PRO A 163 -15.31 2.81 0.19
N GLU A 164 -15.08 4.00 0.76
CA GLU A 164 -15.42 5.25 0.06
C GLU A 164 -14.54 5.47 -1.17
N THR A 165 -13.29 5.02 -1.12
CA THR A 165 -12.36 5.14 -2.24
C THR A 165 -12.85 4.28 -3.41
N PHE A 166 -13.18 3.01 -3.17
CA PHE A 166 -13.70 2.13 -4.21
C PHE A 166 -15.11 2.51 -4.67
N GLU A 167 -16.00 2.95 -3.77
CA GLU A 167 -17.34 3.46 -4.13
C GLU A 167 -17.26 4.74 -4.98
N ARG A 168 -16.21 5.57 -4.75
CA ARG A 168 -15.96 6.78 -5.54
C ARG A 168 -15.44 6.46 -6.93
N TRP A 169 -14.46 5.55 -7.03
CA TRP A 169 -13.86 5.18 -8.31
C TRP A 169 -14.80 4.32 -9.16
N VAL A 170 -15.49 3.36 -8.55
CA VAL A 170 -16.30 2.36 -9.26
C VAL A 170 -17.78 2.55 -8.95
N ARG A 171 -18.47 3.36 -9.76
CA ARG A 171 -19.91 3.68 -9.57
C ARG A 171 -20.84 2.52 -9.88
N ASN A 172 -20.43 1.64 -10.79
CA ASN A 172 -21.20 0.44 -11.14
C ASN A 172 -21.13 -0.59 -10.00
N GLN A 173 -22.27 -0.86 -9.36
CA GLN A 173 -22.37 -1.74 -8.20
C GLN A 173 -21.99 -3.20 -8.50
N GLN A 174 -22.22 -3.69 -9.71
CA GLN A 174 -21.81 -5.05 -10.09
C GLN A 174 -20.27 -5.15 -10.17
N ARG A 175 -19.61 -4.16 -10.77
CA ARG A 175 -18.14 -4.09 -10.84
C ARG A 175 -17.50 -3.83 -9.48
N LEU A 176 -18.13 -3.00 -8.64
CA LEU A 176 -17.72 -2.83 -7.25
C LEU A 176 -17.79 -4.17 -6.48
N GLY A 177 -18.78 -5.01 -6.79
CA GLY A 177 -18.89 -6.39 -6.29
C GLY A 177 -17.70 -7.29 -6.67
N SER A 178 -17.05 -7.03 -7.81
CA SER A 178 -15.83 -7.71 -8.26
C SER A 178 -14.58 -7.33 -7.43
N ILE A 179 -14.61 -6.25 -6.66
CA ILE A 179 -13.54 -5.93 -5.70
C ILE A 179 -13.84 -6.62 -4.37
N SER A 180 -13.13 -7.70 -4.05
CA SER A 180 -13.30 -8.42 -2.76
C SER A 180 -13.13 -7.53 -1.52
N ARG A 181 -13.76 -7.93 -0.40
CA ARG A 181 -13.67 -7.24 0.92
C ARG A 181 -12.22 -7.04 1.34
N ILE A 182 -11.44 -8.11 1.20
CA ILE A 182 -9.99 -8.14 1.25
C ILE A 182 -9.53 -8.59 -0.14
N HIS A 183 -8.91 -7.70 -0.91
CA HIS A 183 -8.53 -8.00 -2.29
C HIS A 183 -7.06 -8.44 -2.38
N PHE A 184 -6.17 -7.67 -1.78
CA PHE A 184 -4.77 -8.01 -1.67
C PHE A 184 -4.17 -7.35 -0.43
N LYS A 185 -2.96 -7.77 -0.09
CA LYS A 185 -2.16 -7.17 0.97
C LYS A 185 -0.85 -6.70 0.40
N LEU A 186 -0.42 -5.52 0.84
CA LEU A 186 0.92 -5.02 0.66
C LEU A 186 1.74 -5.33 1.90
N SER A 187 2.93 -5.87 1.71
CA SER A 187 3.94 -6.02 2.74
C SER A 187 5.25 -5.43 2.27
N TRP A 188 5.77 -4.48 3.01
CA TRP A 188 7.13 -4.00 2.87
C TRP A 188 7.89 -4.46 4.10
N ASP A 189 9.01 -5.14 3.93
CA ASP A 189 9.95 -5.46 5.00
C ASP A 189 11.31 -4.79 4.70
N PRO A 190 11.98 -4.17 5.69
CA PRO A 190 13.32 -3.62 5.51
C PRO A 190 14.31 -4.78 5.22
N GLY A 191 14.57 -5.00 3.93
CA GLY A 191 15.39 -6.09 3.40
C GLY A 191 15.36 -6.08 1.87
N PRO A 192 16.08 -6.99 1.19
CA PRO A 192 16.21 -6.98 -0.27
C PRO A 192 14.91 -7.32 -1.02
N GLY A 193 13.83 -7.67 -0.32
CA GLY A 193 12.57 -8.11 -0.92
C GLY A 193 11.67 -7.00 -1.46
N GLY A 194 11.93 -5.74 -1.10
CA GLY A 194 11.14 -4.58 -1.53
C GLY A 194 9.67 -4.65 -1.12
N LEU A 195 8.82 -3.89 -1.83
CA LEU A 195 7.37 -3.95 -1.67
C LEU A 195 6.85 -5.24 -2.31
N GLN A 196 6.12 -6.03 -1.52
CA GLN A 196 5.47 -7.26 -1.98
C GLN A 196 3.96 -7.11 -1.94
N LEU A 197 3.29 -7.73 -2.91
CA LEU A 197 1.85 -7.81 -3.02
C LEU A 197 1.43 -9.28 -2.97
N THR A 198 0.55 -9.62 -2.04
CA THR A 198 -0.09 -10.94 -1.94
C THR A 198 -1.55 -10.85 -2.36
N ARG A 199 -1.96 -11.62 -3.37
CA ARG A 199 -3.37 -11.72 -3.77
C ARG A 199 -4.16 -12.49 -2.71
N LEU A 200 -5.26 -11.92 -2.23
CA LEU A 200 -6.15 -12.55 -1.24
C LEU A 200 -7.59 -12.73 -1.75
N SER A 201 -7.94 -12.09 -2.87
CA SER A 201 -9.24 -12.18 -3.53
C SER A 201 -9.44 -13.49 -4.28
N THR A 202 -10.69 -13.95 -4.30
CA THR A 202 -11.17 -14.96 -5.26
C THR A 202 -11.29 -14.40 -6.69
N ASN A 203 -11.54 -13.10 -6.82
CA ASN A 203 -11.62 -12.42 -8.13
C ASN A 203 -10.21 -12.14 -8.69
N PRO A 204 -10.01 -12.18 -10.02
CA PRO A 204 -8.71 -11.95 -10.64
C PRO A 204 -8.11 -10.58 -10.31
N LEU A 205 -6.80 -10.58 -10.03
CA LEU A 205 -5.97 -9.39 -9.94
C LEU A 205 -4.79 -9.59 -10.89
N LEU A 206 -4.56 -8.62 -11.78
CA LEU A 206 -3.42 -8.64 -12.69
C LEU A 206 -2.37 -7.65 -12.21
N VAL A 207 -1.11 -8.05 -12.31
CA VAL A 207 0.07 -7.21 -12.07
C VAL A 207 0.84 -7.13 -13.38
N ASP A 208 0.94 -5.93 -13.95
CA ASP A 208 1.57 -5.68 -15.26
C ASP A 208 1.09 -6.63 -16.38
N GLY A 209 -0.19 -6.99 -16.34
CA GLY A 209 -0.86 -7.84 -17.33
C GLY A 209 -0.83 -9.34 -16.99
N LYS A 210 -0.07 -9.76 -15.97
CA LYS A 210 -0.06 -11.14 -15.50
C LYS A 210 -1.14 -11.37 -14.45
N ILE A 211 -2.05 -12.30 -14.68
CA ILE A 211 -3.02 -12.77 -13.66
C ILE A 211 -2.26 -13.48 -12.55
N LEU A 212 -2.42 -13.02 -11.31
CA LEU A 212 -1.85 -13.69 -10.15
C LEU A 212 -2.70 -14.90 -9.74
N ALA A 213 -2.07 -16.01 -9.38
CA ALA A 213 -2.74 -17.14 -8.76
C ALA A 213 -3.23 -16.80 -7.34
N SER A 214 -4.16 -17.60 -6.82
CA SER A 214 -4.67 -17.41 -5.45
C SER A 214 -3.54 -17.52 -4.43
N LYS A 215 -3.42 -16.53 -3.54
CA LYS A 215 -2.35 -16.41 -2.53
C LYS A 215 -0.93 -16.25 -3.09
N GLU A 216 -0.78 -16.05 -4.40
CA GLU A 216 0.52 -15.71 -4.99
C GLU A 216 1.02 -14.38 -4.42
N THR A 217 2.32 -14.33 -4.11
CA THR A 217 3.02 -13.13 -3.66
C THR A 217 4.04 -12.75 -4.71
N VAL A 218 4.04 -11.47 -5.11
CA VAL A 218 4.95 -10.92 -6.12
C VAL A 218 5.59 -9.64 -5.61
N SER A 219 6.84 -9.38 -6.00
CA SER A 219 7.47 -8.08 -5.80
C SER A 219 6.86 -7.06 -6.77
N VAL A 220 6.58 -5.86 -6.27
CA VAL A 220 6.05 -4.75 -7.05
C VAL A 220 6.97 -3.54 -6.88
N SER A 221 7.13 -2.76 -7.94
CA SER A 221 8.04 -1.61 -7.99
C SER A 221 7.30 -0.34 -8.40
N GLU A 222 8.03 0.78 -8.43
CA GLU A 222 7.55 2.04 -9.00
C GLU A 222 6.97 1.81 -10.40
N GLY A 223 5.79 2.36 -10.66
CA GLY A 223 5.09 2.27 -11.94
C GLY A 223 4.30 0.99 -12.19
N THR A 224 4.43 -0.05 -11.35
CA THR A 224 3.67 -1.31 -11.49
C THR A 224 2.17 -1.05 -11.56
N ARG A 225 1.47 -1.72 -12.49
CA ARG A 225 0.03 -1.58 -12.73
C ARG A 225 -0.75 -2.75 -12.13
N LEU A 226 -1.68 -2.42 -11.24
CA LEU A 226 -2.62 -3.34 -10.61
C LEU A 226 -3.97 -3.21 -11.30
N MET A 227 -4.44 -4.25 -11.98
CA MET A 227 -5.64 -4.20 -12.82
C MET A 227 -6.73 -5.14 -12.30
N PHE A 228 -7.93 -4.59 -12.12
CA PHE A 228 -9.11 -5.31 -11.63
C PHE A 228 -10.05 -5.62 -12.80
N HIS A 229 -10.51 -6.87 -12.86
CA HIS A 229 -11.39 -7.35 -13.92
C HIS A 229 -12.75 -7.78 -13.38
N GLY A 230 -13.77 -7.66 -14.23
CA GLY A 230 -15.11 -8.16 -13.96
C GLY A 230 -15.14 -9.69 -13.89
N GLN A 231 -16.34 -10.25 -13.70
CA GLN A 231 -16.50 -11.71 -13.65
C GLN A 231 -16.41 -12.38 -15.03
N GLN A 232 -16.45 -11.62 -16.12
CA GLN A 232 -16.31 -12.15 -17.48
C GLN A 232 -14.85 -12.11 -17.92
N GLU A 233 -14.31 -13.26 -18.35
CA GLU A 233 -12.89 -13.43 -18.73
C GLU A 233 -12.40 -12.53 -19.87
N LYS A 234 -13.31 -12.00 -20.71
CA LYS A 234 -12.97 -11.17 -21.88
C LYS A 234 -13.19 -9.67 -21.70
N GLU A 235 -13.67 -9.24 -20.54
CA GLU A 235 -13.86 -7.81 -20.29
C GLU A 235 -12.51 -7.12 -20.03
N PRO A 236 -12.32 -5.88 -20.52
CA PRO A 236 -11.15 -5.08 -20.17
C PRO A 236 -11.15 -4.76 -18.66
N PRO A 237 -9.99 -4.39 -18.08
CA PRO A 237 -9.94 -3.96 -16.69
C PRO A 237 -10.79 -2.72 -16.47
N PHE A 238 -11.64 -2.75 -15.44
CA PHE A 238 -12.54 -1.64 -15.10
C PHE A 238 -11.92 -0.65 -14.10
N LEU A 239 -10.81 -1.04 -13.47
CA LEU A 239 -10.03 -0.22 -12.55
C LEU A 239 -8.56 -0.59 -12.68
N THR A 240 -7.70 0.42 -12.84
CA THR A 240 -6.25 0.26 -12.88
C THR A 240 -5.61 1.21 -11.89
N LEU A 241 -4.80 0.67 -10.99
CA LEU A 241 -3.99 1.42 -10.04
C LEU A 241 -2.52 1.36 -10.46
N ARG A 242 -1.80 2.47 -10.31
CA ARG A 242 -0.34 2.55 -10.46
C ARG A 242 0.31 2.67 -9.09
N VAL A 243 1.31 1.83 -8.85
CA VAL A 243 2.15 1.91 -7.65
C VAL A 243 3.12 3.09 -7.81
N MET A 244 3.14 3.98 -6.82
CA MET A 244 4.16 5.03 -6.68
C MET A 244 4.78 4.96 -5.28
N MET A 245 6.05 5.28 -5.18
CA MET A 245 6.90 5.08 -4.01
C MET A 245 7.64 6.40 -3.77
N ARG A 246 7.29 7.10 -2.69
CA ARG A 246 7.93 8.40 -2.36
C ARG A 246 9.01 8.18 -1.30
N PRO A 247 10.28 8.52 -1.58
CA PRO A 247 11.35 8.47 -0.60
C PRO A 247 11.18 9.56 0.46
N GLY A 248 11.80 9.38 1.63
CA GLY A 248 11.74 10.35 2.73
C GLY A 248 12.10 11.77 2.31
N ALA A 249 13.17 11.94 1.51
CA ALA A 249 13.60 13.25 1.01
C ALA A 249 12.49 13.99 0.22
N LEU A 250 11.71 13.26 -0.59
CA LEU A 250 10.63 13.85 -1.38
C LEU A 250 9.45 14.25 -0.49
N VAL A 251 9.13 13.43 0.51
CA VAL A 251 8.09 13.74 1.50
C VAL A 251 8.47 14.96 2.34
N THR A 252 9.74 15.11 2.71
CA THR A 252 10.24 16.30 3.41
C THR A 252 10.17 17.55 2.54
N ALA A 253 10.46 17.44 1.24
CA ALA A 253 10.46 18.59 0.32
C ALA A 253 9.05 19.05 -0.08
N GLU A 254 8.14 18.11 -0.38
CA GLU A 254 6.82 18.41 -0.94
C GLU A 254 5.67 18.26 0.06
N GLY A 255 5.95 17.69 1.24
CA GLY A 255 4.94 17.30 2.23
C GLY A 255 4.35 15.91 1.99
N GLU A 256 3.61 15.44 3.00
CA GLU A 256 2.88 14.17 2.94
C GLU A 256 1.88 14.18 1.78
N HIS A 257 1.71 13.02 1.14
CA HIS A 257 0.73 12.92 0.07
C HIS A 257 -0.69 13.15 0.65
N PRO A 258 -1.58 13.96 0.01
CA PRO A 258 -2.90 14.27 0.58
C PRO A 258 -3.76 13.03 0.89
N ALA A 259 -3.56 11.93 0.16
CA ALA A 259 -4.23 10.66 0.41
C ALA A 259 -3.74 9.93 1.68
N VAL A 260 -2.56 10.27 2.24
CA VAL A 260 -2.09 9.71 3.51
C VAL A 260 -2.99 10.17 4.64
N SER A 261 -3.39 11.44 4.70
CA SER A 261 -4.32 11.91 5.72
C SER A 261 -5.71 11.27 5.58
N VAL A 262 -6.18 11.03 4.35
CA VAL A 262 -7.44 10.33 4.07
C VAL A 262 -7.37 8.87 4.53
N THR A 263 -6.30 8.18 4.15
CA THR A 263 -6.08 6.77 4.45
C THR A 263 -5.80 6.57 5.94
N SER A 264 -5.01 7.43 6.59
CA SER A 264 -4.72 7.40 8.03
C SER A 264 -5.96 7.70 8.88
N ARG A 265 -6.87 8.58 8.45
CA ARG A 265 -8.18 8.75 9.13
C ARG A 265 -9.03 7.48 9.01
N GLN A 266 -9.00 6.80 7.87
CA GLN A 266 -9.69 5.52 7.66
C GLN A 266 -9.01 4.36 8.43
N TRP A 267 -7.68 4.35 8.53
CA TRP A 267 -6.85 3.35 9.25
C TRP A 267 -6.96 3.48 10.77
N ALA A 268 -6.94 4.71 11.30
CA ALA A 268 -7.02 4.95 12.75
C ALA A 268 -8.38 4.48 13.28
N THR A 269 -9.42 4.63 12.47
CA THR A 269 -10.77 4.13 12.76
C THR A 269 -10.91 2.60 12.58
N ALA A 270 -10.01 1.96 11.80
CA ALA A 270 -9.98 0.50 11.57
C ALA A 270 -9.11 -0.28 12.56
N LEU A 271 -8.13 0.36 13.20
CA LEU A 271 -7.21 -0.26 14.15
C LEU A 271 -7.39 0.15 15.61
N SER A 272 -8.22 1.14 15.93
CA SER A 272 -8.68 1.40 17.31
C SER A 272 -9.69 0.35 17.82
N GLY A 273 -9.46 -0.93 17.48
CA GLY A 273 -10.01 -2.09 18.17
C GLY A 273 -9.16 -2.55 19.35
N SER A 274 -8.04 -1.89 19.67
CA SER A 274 -7.25 -2.11 20.89
C SER A 274 -6.21 -0.99 21.04
N ASP A 275 -6.27 -0.28 22.16
CA ASP A 275 -5.27 0.59 22.80
C ASP A 275 -4.34 1.46 21.93
N SER A 276 -4.57 2.78 21.96
CA SER A 276 -3.72 3.75 22.68
C SER A 276 -3.91 5.17 22.12
N VAL A 277 -4.73 5.93 22.82
CA VAL A 277 -4.63 7.39 22.89
C VAL A 277 -3.34 7.69 23.66
N THR A 278 -2.47 8.57 23.13
CA THR A 278 -1.34 9.10 23.91
C THR A 278 -1.86 9.85 25.15
N PRO A 279 -1.15 9.79 26.28
CA PRO A 279 -1.76 9.93 27.59
C PRO A 279 -1.99 11.41 27.94
N ARG A 280 -3.26 11.80 28.01
CA ARG A 280 -3.74 12.77 29.00
C ARG A 280 -5.13 12.36 29.46
N GLY A 281 -5.17 11.80 30.66
CA GLY A 281 -6.40 11.39 31.35
C GLY A 281 -6.44 9.88 31.55
N SER A 282 -6.55 9.47 32.81
CA SER A 282 -6.95 8.11 33.20
C SER A 282 -8.20 7.67 32.42
N PRO A 283 -8.32 6.39 31.99
CA PRO A 283 -9.54 5.90 31.38
C PRO A 283 -10.68 6.02 32.39
N THR A 284 -11.62 6.92 32.14
CA THR A 284 -12.88 6.98 32.85
C THR A 284 -13.62 5.67 32.60
N PRO A 285 -14.12 4.97 33.64
CA PRO A 285 -14.92 3.77 33.46
C PRO A 285 -16.12 4.07 32.55
N ALA A 286 -16.48 3.14 31.67
CA ALA A 286 -17.74 3.24 30.93
C ALA A 286 -18.90 3.31 31.94
N GLU A 287 -19.80 4.28 31.77
CA GLU A 287 -20.89 4.55 32.71
C GLU A 287 -22.20 3.86 32.28
N ALA A 288 -22.35 3.63 30.98
CA ALA A 288 -23.45 2.88 30.39
C ALA A 288 -23.00 2.13 29.14
N PHE A 289 -23.85 1.21 28.67
CA PHE A 289 -23.64 0.48 27.42
C PHE A 289 -24.87 0.62 26.52
N LEU A 290 -24.62 0.73 25.22
CA LEU A 290 -25.64 0.49 24.22
C LEU A 290 -25.47 -0.95 23.71
N GLU A 291 -26.32 -1.85 24.20
CA GLU A 291 -26.23 -3.30 23.94
C GLU A 291 -27.16 -3.72 22.81
N CYS A 292 -26.62 -4.38 21.79
CA CYS A 292 -27.43 -5.05 20.79
C CYS A 292 -28.20 -6.20 21.44
N VAL A 293 -29.52 -6.19 21.32
CA VAL A 293 -30.43 -7.22 21.85
C VAL A 293 -31.15 -8.00 20.74
N LYS A 294 -31.12 -7.51 19.50
CA LYS A 294 -31.65 -8.20 18.32
C LYS A 294 -30.80 -7.88 17.09
N ALA A 295 -30.49 -8.92 16.31
CA ALA A 295 -29.88 -8.80 14.99
C ALA A 295 -30.50 -9.84 14.05
N ALA A 296 -30.82 -9.43 12.82
CA ALA A 296 -31.53 -10.26 11.87
C ALA A 296 -30.76 -11.56 11.55
N GLY A 297 -31.38 -12.70 11.85
CA GLY A 297 -30.81 -14.03 11.60
C GLY A 297 -29.77 -14.51 12.62
N THR A 298 -29.45 -13.70 13.64
CA THR A 298 -28.40 -14.03 14.61
C THR A 298 -28.98 -14.17 16.01
N GLU A 299 -28.64 -15.26 16.72
CA GLU A 299 -28.95 -15.43 18.14
C GLU A 299 -28.01 -14.56 18.98
N VAL A 300 -28.41 -13.31 19.21
CA VAL A 300 -27.56 -12.29 19.85
C VAL A 300 -27.06 -12.72 21.22
N LYS A 301 -27.84 -13.52 21.96
CA LYS A 301 -27.46 -14.07 23.28
C LYS A 301 -26.17 -14.90 23.24
N ALA A 302 -25.87 -15.55 22.12
CA ALA A 302 -24.66 -16.34 21.92
C ALA A 302 -23.40 -15.49 21.66
N ILE A 303 -23.56 -14.20 21.31
CA ILE A 303 -22.43 -13.29 21.09
C ILE A 303 -21.96 -12.74 22.45
N PRO A 304 -20.65 -12.76 22.77
CA PRO A 304 -20.11 -12.17 23.99
C PRO A 304 -20.53 -10.70 24.14
N LYS A 305 -20.87 -10.25 25.37
CA LYS A 305 -21.33 -8.87 25.65
C LYS A 305 -20.38 -7.82 25.04
N ALA A 306 -19.06 -8.02 25.19
CA ALA A 306 -18.02 -7.15 24.64
C ALA A 306 -18.03 -7.03 23.10
N SER A 307 -18.60 -8.01 22.39
CA SER A 307 -18.73 -8.00 20.92
C SER A 307 -20.08 -7.49 20.42
N ARG A 308 -21.03 -7.17 21.32
CA ARG A 308 -22.38 -6.71 20.97
C ARG A 308 -22.80 -5.44 21.68
N ALA A 309 -21.94 -4.87 22.53
CA ALA A 309 -22.22 -3.65 23.28
C ALA A 309 -21.18 -2.57 22.97
N VAL A 310 -21.64 -1.32 22.96
CA VAL A 310 -20.79 -0.14 22.79
C VAL A 310 -20.78 0.66 24.09
N ALA A 311 -19.59 0.97 24.59
CA ALA A 311 -19.40 1.75 25.82
C ALA A 311 -19.79 3.22 25.62
N LEU A 312 -20.43 3.82 26.63
CA LEU A 312 -20.81 5.22 26.67
C LEU A 312 -20.22 5.89 27.92
N SER A 313 -19.73 7.11 27.73
CA SER A 313 -19.26 8.01 28.80
C SER A 313 -20.08 9.29 28.80
N VAL A 314 -20.39 9.82 29.98
CA VAL A 314 -21.22 11.01 30.14
C VAL A 314 -20.55 12.21 29.49
N GLY A 315 -21.32 12.93 28.66
CA GLY A 315 -20.86 14.12 27.96
C GLY A 315 -20.05 13.85 26.69
N GLU A 316 -19.65 12.60 26.42
CA GLU A 316 -18.90 12.25 25.20
C GLU A 316 -19.83 11.66 24.13
N PRO A 317 -20.04 12.35 22.99
CA PRO A 317 -20.86 11.83 21.90
C PRO A 317 -20.12 10.70 21.17
N ILE A 318 -20.77 9.55 21.02
CA ILE A 318 -20.30 8.46 20.15
C ILE A 318 -21.12 8.42 18.87
N VAL A 319 -20.44 8.41 17.73
CA VAL A 319 -21.09 8.14 16.45
C VAL A 319 -21.03 6.65 16.19
N MET A 320 -22.17 6.03 15.86
CA MET A 320 -22.24 4.65 15.45
C MET A 320 -22.68 4.50 14.00
N GLY A 321 -22.07 3.56 13.31
CA GLY A 321 -22.39 3.24 11.93
C GLY A 321 -21.35 2.32 11.34
N ARG A 322 -21.56 1.90 10.09
CA ARG A 322 -20.74 0.91 9.40
C ARG A 322 -19.25 1.30 9.34
N LEU A 323 -18.90 2.59 9.46
CA LEU A 323 -17.51 3.07 9.46
C LEU A 323 -17.01 3.55 10.82
N CYS A 324 -17.89 3.72 11.80
CA CYS A 324 -17.47 4.16 13.14
C CYS A 324 -17.14 2.97 14.05
N GLN A 325 -17.65 1.78 13.72
CA GLN A 325 -17.33 0.50 14.37
C GLN A 325 -17.14 -0.58 13.31
N LEU A 326 -15.97 -0.58 12.66
CA LEU A 326 -15.67 -1.53 11.59
C LEU A 326 -15.70 -2.97 12.12
N GLY A 327 -16.43 -3.84 11.41
CA GLY A 327 -16.58 -5.24 11.80
C GLY A 327 -17.65 -5.48 12.86
N PHE A 328 -18.12 -4.46 13.58
CA PHE A 328 -19.14 -4.63 14.62
C PHE A 328 -20.49 -5.01 14.01
N PHE A 329 -20.99 -4.19 13.08
CA PHE A 329 -22.26 -4.47 12.41
C PHE A 329 -22.16 -5.69 11.47
N GLU A 330 -21.01 -5.91 10.84
CA GLU A 330 -20.74 -7.09 10.01
C GLU A 330 -20.82 -8.39 10.82
N LYS A 331 -20.29 -8.38 12.05
CA LYS A 331 -20.36 -9.53 12.95
C LYS A 331 -21.78 -9.75 13.49
N LEU A 332 -22.49 -8.69 13.85
CA LEU A 332 -23.89 -8.80 14.31
C LEU A 332 -24.82 -9.33 13.20
N LEU A 333 -24.60 -8.89 11.96
CA LEU A 333 -25.42 -9.22 10.79
C LEU A 333 -24.82 -10.30 9.90
N GLU A 334 -23.86 -11.08 10.40
CA GLU A 334 -23.16 -12.10 9.61
C GLU A 334 -24.11 -13.14 9.00
N ALA A 335 -25.15 -13.52 9.75
CA ALA A 335 -26.16 -14.47 9.30
C ALA A 335 -27.03 -13.95 8.16
N GLN A 336 -27.22 -12.62 8.05
CA GLN A 336 -27.97 -11.99 6.97
C GLN A 336 -27.25 -10.72 6.47
N PRO A 337 -26.16 -10.88 5.69
CA PRO A 337 -25.30 -9.77 5.28
C PRO A 337 -26.01 -8.70 4.45
N ARG A 338 -27.15 -9.02 3.84
CA ARG A 338 -27.95 -8.06 3.05
C ARG A 338 -28.35 -6.82 3.85
N TRP A 339 -28.51 -6.93 5.17
CA TRP A 339 -28.92 -5.81 6.02
C TRP A 339 -27.82 -4.79 6.25
N ILE A 340 -26.57 -5.15 5.99
CA ILE A 340 -25.42 -4.26 6.24
C ILE A 340 -25.49 -2.98 5.39
N SER A 341 -26.08 -3.05 4.19
CA SER A 341 -26.25 -1.90 3.30
C SER A 341 -27.22 -0.86 3.84
N PHE A 342 -28.12 -1.26 4.75
CA PHE A 342 -29.05 -0.37 5.45
C PHE A 342 -28.42 0.30 6.67
N VAL A 343 -27.25 -0.17 7.12
CA VAL A 343 -26.44 0.55 8.11
C VAL A 343 -25.59 1.59 7.39
N SER A 344 -25.94 2.85 7.61
CA SER A 344 -25.18 4.00 7.09
C SER A 344 -23.79 4.08 7.73
N ARG A 345 -22.86 4.70 7.00
CA ARG A 345 -21.47 4.89 7.42
C ARG A 345 -21.35 5.56 8.80
N LYS A 346 -22.10 6.65 8.97
CA LYS A 346 -22.51 7.24 10.24
C LYS A 346 -24.03 7.10 10.28
N HIS A 347 -24.54 6.31 11.22
CA HIS A 347 -25.95 5.98 11.29
C HIS A 347 -26.64 6.74 12.43
N ILE A 348 -26.08 6.68 13.62
CA ILE A 348 -26.59 7.39 14.80
C ILE A 348 -25.47 8.12 15.50
N GLN A 349 -25.80 9.18 16.23
CA GLN A 349 -24.95 9.74 17.26
C GLN A 349 -25.66 9.59 18.60
N VAL A 350 -24.94 9.11 19.62
CA VAL A 350 -25.48 8.89 20.97
C VAL A 350 -24.66 9.71 21.94
N THR A 351 -25.31 10.55 22.72
CA THR A 351 -24.67 11.33 23.78
C THR A 351 -25.30 10.95 25.10
N LEU A 352 -24.51 10.37 26.00
CA LEU A 352 -24.97 10.03 27.34
C LEU A 352 -25.06 11.32 28.17
N ASN A 353 -26.27 11.69 28.58
CA ASN A 353 -26.50 12.90 29.36
C ASN A 353 -26.22 12.65 30.85
N ASP A 354 -26.61 11.47 31.33
CA ASP A 354 -26.34 10.93 32.67
C ASP A 354 -26.34 9.39 32.60
N THR A 355 -26.06 8.70 33.71
CA THR A 355 -25.96 7.24 33.79
C THR A 355 -27.25 6.47 33.44
N SER A 356 -28.36 7.17 33.27
CA SER A 356 -29.68 6.62 32.99
C SER A 356 -30.33 7.14 31.71
N LYS A 357 -29.74 8.15 31.05
CA LYS A 357 -30.41 8.89 29.97
C LYS A 357 -29.43 9.27 28.87
N ALA A 358 -29.79 8.99 27.62
CA ALA A 358 -29.02 9.38 26.45
C ALA A 358 -29.87 10.08 25.40
N THR A 359 -29.24 10.96 24.62
CA THR A 359 -29.81 11.59 23.43
C THR A 359 -29.29 10.86 22.20
N VAL A 360 -30.20 10.48 21.31
CA VAL A 360 -29.92 9.77 20.06
C VAL A 360 -30.30 10.68 18.90
N GLU A 361 -29.37 10.94 18.00
CA GLU A 361 -29.59 11.65 16.74
C GLU A 361 -29.49 10.68 15.57
N ASN A 362 -30.46 10.70 14.65
CA ASN A 362 -30.40 9.92 13.42
C ASN A 362 -29.58 10.67 12.36
N LEU A 363 -28.41 10.13 12.02
CA LEU A 363 -27.56 10.66 10.95
C LEU A 363 -27.83 10.01 9.59
N SER A 364 -28.61 8.93 9.58
CA SER A 364 -28.85 8.07 8.42
C SER A 364 -30.06 8.52 7.61
N ASN A 365 -30.13 8.10 6.35
CA ASN A 365 -31.35 8.27 5.53
C ASN A 365 -32.45 7.26 5.90
N ASN A 366 -32.12 6.18 6.62
CA ASN A 366 -33.10 5.19 7.06
C ASN A 366 -33.73 5.68 8.37
N VAL A 367 -35.04 5.48 8.52
CA VAL A 367 -35.75 5.89 9.72
C VAL A 367 -35.33 4.99 10.88
N LEU A 368 -35.05 5.58 12.04
CA LEU A 368 -34.91 4.85 13.30
C LEU A 368 -36.26 4.83 14.00
N SER A 369 -36.52 3.83 14.81
CA SER A 369 -37.61 3.87 15.78
C SER A 369 -37.03 3.89 17.18
N VAL A 370 -37.42 4.85 18.00
CA VAL A 370 -37.10 4.91 19.43
C VAL A 370 -38.38 4.73 20.20
N ASN A 371 -38.50 3.64 20.97
CA ASN A 371 -39.74 3.29 21.67
C ASN A 371 -40.99 3.33 20.76
N LYS A 372 -40.87 2.84 19.51
CA LYS A 372 -41.92 2.85 18.46
C LYS A 372 -42.23 4.23 17.86
N VAL A 373 -41.45 5.26 18.18
CA VAL A 373 -41.58 6.60 17.60
C VAL A 373 -40.53 6.75 16.49
N PRO A 374 -40.93 7.05 15.24
CA PRO A 374 -40.00 7.23 14.15
C PRO A 374 -39.16 8.51 14.33
N VAL A 375 -37.86 8.37 14.14
CA VAL A 375 -36.87 9.46 14.18
C VAL A 375 -36.29 9.57 12.76
N PRO A 376 -36.74 10.55 11.96
CA PRO A 376 -36.22 10.77 10.61
C PRO A 376 -34.79 11.32 10.66
N LYS A 377 -34.13 11.41 9.51
CA LYS A 377 -32.79 11.99 9.40
C LYS A 377 -32.73 13.40 10.00
N GLY A 378 -31.70 13.65 10.81
CA GLY A 378 -31.51 14.89 11.57
C GLY A 378 -32.44 15.03 12.77
N GLY A 379 -33.35 14.09 12.99
CA GLY A 379 -34.19 14.02 14.17
C GLY A 379 -33.42 13.53 15.38
N THR A 380 -33.83 14.01 16.56
CA THR A 380 -33.29 13.60 17.86
C THR A 380 -34.37 12.98 18.72
N ALA A 381 -34.02 11.96 19.48
CA ALA A 381 -34.87 11.35 20.50
C ALA A 381 -34.10 11.13 21.80
N VAL A 382 -34.82 11.05 22.90
CA VAL A 382 -34.25 10.75 24.22
C VAL A 382 -34.61 9.32 24.58
N ILE A 383 -33.62 8.57 25.07
CA ILE A 383 -33.79 7.22 25.59
C ILE A 383 -33.39 7.17 27.05
N ASN A 384 -34.16 6.42 27.84
CA ASN A 384 -33.82 6.08 29.21
C ASN A 384 -33.24 4.67 29.28
N ARG A 385 -32.62 4.34 30.40
CA ARG A 385 -32.14 2.98 30.66
C ARG A 385 -33.30 2.01 30.55
N GLY A 386 -33.14 1.00 29.70
CA GLY A 386 -34.20 0.03 29.41
C GLY A 386 -34.88 0.24 28.05
N ASP A 387 -34.77 1.44 27.47
CA ASP A 387 -35.39 1.79 26.19
C ASP A 387 -34.58 1.23 25.01
N SER A 388 -35.27 1.05 23.89
CA SER A 388 -34.70 0.46 22.68
C SER A 388 -34.66 1.45 21.50
N ILE A 389 -33.56 1.38 20.75
CA ILE A 389 -33.37 1.98 19.43
C ILE A 389 -33.47 0.86 18.39
N GLU A 390 -34.38 0.99 17.44
CA GLU A 390 -34.66 0.02 16.40
C GLU A 390 -34.21 0.56 15.05
N PHE A 391 -33.44 -0.25 14.32
CA PHE A 391 -32.99 0.10 12.97
C PHE A 391 -33.94 -0.55 11.97
N LEU A 392 -34.52 0.29 11.12
CA LEU A 392 -35.54 -0.10 10.17
C LEU A 392 -34.99 -0.04 8.75
N ALA A 393 -35.42 -0.98 7.92
CA ALA A 393 -35.09 -1.04 6.51
C ALA A 393 -36.36 -1.31 5.70
N MET A 394 -36.47 -0.67 4.54
CA MET A 394 -37.53 -0.97 3.57
C MET A 394 -37.09 -2.16 2.71
N ASP A 395 -37.80 -3.29 2.81
CA ASP A 395 -37.66 -4.44 1.91
C ASP A 395 -38.91 -4.50 1.03
N GLY A 396 -38.81 -3.93 -0.17
CA GLY A 396 -39.97 -3.67 -1.02
C GLY A 396 -40.92 -2.64 -0.39
N SER A 397 -42.16 -3.07 -0.09
CA SER A 397 -43.18 -2.24 0.56
C SER A 397 -43.26 -2.43 2.08
N THR A 398 -42.45 -3.32 2.66
CA THR A 398 -42.53 -3.67 4.08
C THR A 398 -41.34 -3.07 4.84
N GLU A 399 -41.63 -2.35 5.92
CA GLU A 399 -40.61 -1.89 6.85
C GLU A 399 -40.27 -3.03 7.84
N LEU A 400 -38.99 -3.40 7.89
CA LEU A 400 -38.50 -4.50 8.73
C LEU A 400 -37.45 -4.00 9.71
N LYS A 401 -37.62 -4.39 10.97
CA LYS A 401 -36.61 -4.21 12.03
C LYS A 401 -35.52 -5.28 11.90
N PHE A 402 -34.29 -4.85 11.63
CA PHE A 402 -33.15 -5.75 11.46
C PHE A 402 -32.08 -5.64 12.57
N LEU A 403 -32.04 -4.53 13.33
CA LEU A 403 -31.24 -4.39 14.55
C LEU A 403 -32.05 -3.73 15.68
N GLU A 404 -31.73 -4.06 16.92
CA GLU A 404 -32.24 -3.39 18.11
C GLU A 404 -31.13 -3.23 19.15
N PHE A 405 -30.97 -2.02 19.66
CA PHE A 405 -30.02 -1.68 20.71
C PHE A 405 -30.76 -1.15 21.93
N LYS A 406 -30.30 -1.53 23.13
CA LYS A 406 -30.92 -1.16 24.39
C LYS A 406 -29.91 -0.46 25.28
N LEU A 407 -30.32 0.65 25.90
CA LEU A 407 -29.48 1.34 26.88
C LEU A 407 -29.46 0.54 28.19
N THR A 408 -28.28 0.06 28.59
CA THR A 408 -28.04 -0.69 29.83
C THR A 408 -26.98 0.04 30.66
N ALA A 409 -26.92 -0.22 31.96
CA ALA A 409 -25.80 0.31 32.75
C ALA A 409 -24.54 -0.52 32.53
N ALA A 410 -23.42 0.08 32.95
CA ALA A 410 -22.12 -0.57 33.03
C ALA A 410 -22.21 -1.99 33.64
#